data_AF-M1BMR9-F1
#
_entry.id   AF-M1BMR9-F1
#
_cell.length_a   1.000
_cell.length_b   1.000
_cell.length_c   1.000
_cell.angle_alpha   90.00
_cell.angle_beta   90.00
_cell.angle_gamma   90.00
#
_symmetry.space_group_name_H-M   'P 1'
#
loop_
_entity.id
_entity.type
_entity.pdbx_description
1 polymer ?
#
loop_
_entity_poly.entity_id
_entity_poly.type
_entity_poly.pdbx_seq_one_letter_code
_entity_poly.pdbx_strand_id
1 'polypeptide(L)'
;MSKLRKRPVAQDVTKEYIAKYQLETKRMKELDKDDPRSFMQQANIHCAYCNGAYKFGDEILQVHQSWLFFPFHRWYLFFYDRILGKLIDDPTFALPYWNWDHPKGMRLPPMFDRANTPLYDARRNPHVRIWVVVNCH
;
A
#
# COMPACT_ATOMS: atom_id res chain seq x y z
N MET A 1 -14.54 -10.96 -20.08
CA MET A 1 -13.27 -11.58 -19.61
C MET A 1 -12.55 -10.59 -18.71
N SER A 2 -12.09 -11.00 -17.52
CA SER A 2 -11.29 -10.10 -16.67
C SER A 2 -9.85 -10.05 -17.22
N LYS A 3 -9.29 -8.85 -17.38
CA LYS A 3 -7.90 -8.68 -17.83
C LYS A 3 -6.97 -8.87 -16.64
N LEU A 4 -5.92 -9.68 -16.80
CA LEU A 4 -4.92 -9.88 -15.75
C LEU A 4 -4.24 -8.55 -15.40
N ARG A 5 -4.28 -8.18 -14.12
CA ARG A 5 -3.61 -7.01 -13.54
C ARG A 5 -2.14 -7.32 -13.32
N LYS A 6 -1.25 -6.47 -13.84
CA LYS A 6 0.21 -6.61 -13.69
C LYS A 6 0.74 -5.47 -12.82
N ARG A 7 1.27 -5.81 -11.65
CA ARG A 7 1.85 -4.84 -10.71
C ARG A 7 3.17 -4.30 -11.28
N PRO A 8 3.31 -2.99 -11.54
CA PRO A 8 4.55 -2.43 -12.08
C PRO A 8 5.59 -2.16 -10.99
N VAL A 9 6.84 -2.01 -11.41
CA VAL A 9 7.96 -1.56 -10.55
C VAL A 9 7.77 -0.09 -10.19
N ALA A 10 7.70 0.24 -8.90
CA ALA A 10 7.42 1.59 -8.41
C ALA A 10 8.42 2.66 -8.88
N GLN A 11 9.65 2.27 -9.23
CA GLN A 11 10.70 3.17 -9.70
C GLN A 11 10.57 3.53 -11.19
N ASP A 12 9.93 2.67 -11.97
CA ASP A 12 9.91 2.75 -13.45
C ASP A 12 8.50 3.04 -14.01
N VAL A 13 7.56 3.48 -13.16
CA VAL A 13 6.20 3.86 -13.58
C VAL A 13 6.17 5.18 -14.35
N THR A 14 5.24 5.29 -15.29
CA THR A 14 5.06 6.52 -16.09
C THR A 14 4.39 7.63 -15.28
N LYS A 15 4.45 8.87 -15.80
CA LYS A 15 3.78 10.02 -15.16
C LYS A 15 2.27 9.83 -15.08
N GLU A 16 1.68 9.21 -16.10
CA GLU A 16 0.24 8.92 -16.19
C GLU A 16 -0.16 7.91 -15.11
N TYR A 17 0.66 6.89 -14.88
CA TYR A 17 0.44 5.93 -13.80
C TYR A 17 0.52 6.61 -12.43
N ILE A 18 1.53 7.47 -12.20
CA ILE A 18 1.66 8.22 -10.94
C ILE A 18 0.44 9.11 -10.72
N ALA A 19 -0.01 9.85 -11.73
CA ALA A 19 -1.18 10.71 -11.64
C ALA A 19 -2.44 9.91 -11.29
N LYS A 20 -2.60 8.73 -11.90
CA LYS A 20 -3.70 7.81 -11.60
C LYS A 20 -3.66 7.32 -10.15
N TYR A 21 -2.50 6.85 -9.68
CA TYR A 21 -2.37 6.35 -8.32
C TYR A 21 -2.55 7.45 -7.26
N GLN A 22 -2.10 8.67 -7.56
CA GLN A 22 -2.40 9.86 -6.76
C GLN A 22 -3.90 10.14 -6.71
N LEU A 23 -4.61 10.06 -7.84
CA LEU A 23 -6.05 10.28 -7.90
C LEU A 23 -6.82 9.22 -7.08
N GLU A 24 -6.47 7.95 -7.19
CA GLU A 24 -7.10 6.88 -6.39
C GLU A 24 -6.89 7.09 -4.90
N THR A 25 -5.65 7.38 -4.50
CA THR A 25 -5.31 7.61 -3.09
C THR A 25 -6.01 8.87 -2.57
N LYS A 26 -6.11 9.92 -3.39
CA LYS A 26 -6.88 11.12 -3.06
C LYS A 26 -8.34 10.78 -2.81
N ARG A 27 -9.00 10.09 -3.75
CA ARG A 27 -10.41 9.69 -3.62
C ARG A 27 -10.63 8.81 -2.39
N MET A 28 -9.71 7.89 -2.10
CA MET A 28 -9.78 7.04 -0.90
C MET A 28 -9.68 7.84 0.39
N LYS A 29 -8.89 8.92 0.41
CA LYS A 29 -8.77 9.85 1.55
C LYS A 29 -9.96 10.80 1.67
N GLU A 30 -10.68 11.06 0.58
CA GLU A 30 -11.89 11.90 0.55
C GLU A 30 -13.18 11.15 0.90
N LEU A 31 -13.13 9.81 0.98
CA LEU A 31 -14.27 9.03 1.47
C LEU A 31 -14.63 9.40 2.90
N ASP A 32 -15.91 9.21 3.23
CA ASP A 32 -16.39 9.35 4.60
C ASP A 32 -15.58 8.47 5.56
N LYS A 33 -15.33 8.98 6.77
CA LYS A 33 -14.53 8.29 7.79
C LYS A 33 -15.09 6.90 8.15
N ASP A 34 -16.41 6.72 8.05
CA ASP A 34 -17.12 5.50 8.40
C ASP A 34 -17.26 4.56 7.19
N ASP A 35 -16.92 5.01 5.98
CA ASP A 35 -16.83 4.14 4.81
C ASP A 35 -15.70 3.12 5.01
N PRO A 36 -15.98 1.80 4.96
CA PRO A 36 -14.97 0.77 5.20
C PRO A 36 -13.81 0.80 4.18
N ARG A 37 -13.99 1.48 3.05
CA ARG A 37 -12.98 1.65 1.99
C ARG A 37 -12.10 2.87 2.21
N SER A 38 -12.43 3.75 3.16
CA SER A 38 -11.68 4.98 3.42
C SER A 38 -10.24 4.67 3.81
N PHE A 39 -9.34 5.64 3.58
CA PHE A 39 -7.92 5.45 3.80
C PHE A 39 -7.60 5.00 5.23
N MET A 40 -8.26 5.63 6.22
CA MET A 40 -8.07 5.27 7.62
C MET A 40 -8.70 3.92 7.97
N GLN A 41 -9.86 3.58 7.42
CA GLN A 41 -10.46 2.26 7.67
C GLN A 41 -9.63 1.13 7.07
N GLN A 42 -9.04 1.31 5.89
CA GLN A 42 -8.09 0.36 5.34
C GLN A 42 -6.85 0.21 6.25
N ALA A 43 -6.28 1.31 6.75
CA ALA A 43 -5.18 1.27 7.72
C ALA A 43 -5.58 0.57 9.04
N ASN A 44 -6.82 0.77 9.51
CA ASN A 44 -7.34 0.16 10.73
C ASN A 44 -7.49 -1.36 10.61
N ILE A 45 -7.72 -1.92 9.41
CA ILE A 45 -7.71 -3.38 9.19
C ILE A 45 -6.35 -3.95 9.64
N HIS A 46 -5.24 -3.38 9.18
CA HIS A 46 -3.92 -3.83 9.60
C HIS A 46 -3.73 -3.65 11.11
N CYS A 47 -4.11 -2.49 11.68
CA CYS A 47 -4.04 -2.28 13.13
C CYS A 47 -4.77 -3.38 13.92
N ALA A 48 -6.02 -3.68 13.55
CA ALA A 48 -6.87 -4.62 14.27
C ALA A 48 -6.35 -6.06 14.22
N TYR A 49 -5.97 -6.56 13.04
CA TYR A 49 -5.47 -7.93 12.87
C TYR A 49 -4.06 -8.17 13.42
N CYS A 50 -3.30 -7.10 13.65
CA CYS A 50 -1.89 -7.21 14.06
C CYS A 50 -1.67 -6.85 15.53
N ASN A 51 -2.61 -6.13 16.16
CA ASN A 51 -2.49 -5.65 17.53
C ASN A 51 -3.54 -6.25 18.49
N GLY A 52 -4.05 -7.45 18.15
CA GLY A 52 -4.86 -8.26 19.06
C GLY A 52 -6.30 -7.81 19.27
N ALA A 53 -6.89 -7.10 18.30
CA ALA A 53 -8.30 -6.68 18.39
C ALA A 53 -9.29 -7.83 18.21
N TYR A 54 -8.87 -8.94 17.60
CA TYR A 54 -9.71 -10.10 17.34
C TYR A 54 -9.26 -11.34 18.12
N LYS A 55 -10.23 -12.14 18.54
CA LYS A 55 -10.00 -13.42 19.21
C LYS A 55 -10.80 -14.54 18.53
N PHE A 56 -10.29 -15.75 18.59
CA PHE A 56 -10.98 -16.97 18.21
C PHE A 56 -11.01 -17.91 19.42
N GLY A 57 -12.15 -17.95 20.12
CA GLY A 57 -12.19 -18.49 21.48
C GLY A 57 -11.33 -17.64 22.42
N ASP A 58 -10.45 -18.29 23.18
CA ASP A 58 -9.53 -17.61 24.10
C ASP A 58 -8.24 -17.10 23.43
N GLU A 59 -7.97 -17.54 22.20
CA GLU A 59 -6.75 -17.21 21.47
C GLU A 59 -6.87 -15.88 20.73
N ILE A 60 -5.81 -15.06 20.80
CA ILE A 60 -5.71 -13.82 20.02
C ILE A 60 -5.35 -14.18 18.58
N LEU A 61 -6.12 -13.66 17.62
CA LEU A 61 -5.75 -13.77 16.22
C LEU A 61 -4.57 -12.85 15.92
N GLN A 62 -3.40 -13.45 15.69
CA GLN A 62 -2.17 -12.76 15.30
C GLN A 62 -1.70 -13.24 13.93
N VAL A 63 -1.67 -12.32 12.96
CA VAL A 63 -1.28 -12.61 11.58
C VAL A 63 0.23 -12.45 11.32
N HIS A 64 0.96 -11.83 12.24
CA HIS A 64 2.42 -11.71 12.19
C HIS A 64 3.13 -12.88 12.87
N GLN A 65 4.40 -13.08 12.50
CA GLN A 65 5.30 -14.08 13.09
C GLN A 65 4.76 -15.53 13.02
N SER A 66 3.90 -15.80 12.04
CA SER A 66 3.34 -17.11 11.79
C SER A 66 3.16 -17.35 10.29
N TRP A 67 2.76 -18.56 9.91
CA TRP A 67 2.40 -18.92 8.55
C TRP A 67 1.25 -18.08 7.94
N LEU A 68 0.50 -17.35 8.76
CA LEU A 68 -0.62 -16.50 8.32
C LEU A 68 -0.13 -15.21 7.66
N PHE A 69 1.15 -14.86 7.85
CA PHE A 69 1.73 -13.62 7.36
C PHE A 69 1.49 -13.42 5.86
N PHE A 70 1.93 -14.37 5.03
CA PHE A 70 1.76 -14.26 3.57
C PHE A 70 0.31 -14.29 3.09
N PRO A 71 -0.54 -15.28 3.48
CA PRO A 71 -1.90 -15.34 2.98
C PRO A 71 -2.75 -14.14 3.44
N PHE A 72 -2.60 -13.67 4.68
CA PHE A 72 -3.32 -12.49 5.17
C PHE A 72 -2.96 -11.24 4.35
N HIS A 73 -1.67 -10.91 4.22
CA HIS A 73 -1.24 -9.72 3.49
C HIS A 73 -1.58 -9.80 1.99
N ARG A 74 -1.57 -11.01 1.40
CA ARG A 74 -2.01 -11.22 0.03
C ARG A 74 -3.49 -10.85 -0.14
N TRP A 75 -4.35 -11.32 0.74
CA TRP A 75 -5.79 -11.01 0.69
C TRP A 75 -6.09 -9.55 1.04
N TYR A 76 -5.38 -8.98 2.01
CA TYR A 76 -5.48 -7.56 2.34
C TYR A 76 -5.17 -6.69 1.12
N LEU A 77 -4.03 -6.92 0.45
CA LEU A 77 -3.65 -6.19 -0.76
C LEU A 77 -4.53 -6.52 -1.97
N PHE A 78 -5.12 -7.72 -2.05
CA PHE A 78 -6.07 -8.06 -3.10
C PHE A 78 -7.31 -7.17 -3.06
N PHE A 79 -7.91 -6.98 -1.87
CA PHE A 79 -9.06 -6.09 -1.75
C PHE A 79 -8.66 -4.61 -1.88
N TYR A 80 -7.54 -4.20 -1.28
CA TYR A 80 -7.03 -2.83 -1.39
C TYR A 80 -6.82 -2.40 -2.85
N ASP A 81 -6.18 -3.24 -3.67
CA ASP A 81 -5.97 -3.01 -5.11
C ASP A 81 -7.28 -2.88 -5.91
N ARG A 82 -8.31 -3.64 -5.53
CA ARG A 82 -9.62 -3.60 -6.17
C ARG A 82 -10.42 -2.37 -5.77
N ILE A 83 -10.29 -1.94 -4.51
CA ILE A 83 -10.91 -0.71 -4.02
C ILE A 83 -10.33 0.49 -4.77
N LEU A 84 -9.00 0.62 -4.86
CA LEU A 84 -8.35 1.72 -5.57
C LEU A 84 -8.83 1.85 -7.02
N GLY A 85 -8.75 0.76 -7.79
CA GLY A 85 -9.22 0.78 -9.17
C GLY A 85 -10.71 1.11 -9.30
N LYS A 86 -11.55 0.65 -8.36
CA LYS A 86 -12.98 0.98 -8.35
C LYS A 86 -13.26 2.45 -8.03
N LEU A 87 -12.40 3.13 -7.27
CA LEU A 87 -12.57 4.54 -6.94
C LEU A 87 -12.37 5.46 -8.15
N ILE A 88 -11.72 4.99 -9.21
CA ILE A 88 -11.50 5.75 -10.45
C ILE A 88 -12.06 5.07 -11.71
N ASP A 89 -12.87 4.03 -11.52
CA ASP A 89 -13.44 3.22 -12.60
C ASP A 89 -12.37 2.61 -13.55
N ASP A 90 -11.18 2.28 -13.02
CA ASP A 90 -10.13 1.57 -13.76
C ASP A 90 -10.10 0.08 -13.37
N PRO A 91 -10.68 -0.81 -14.20
CA PRO A 91 -10.66 -2.24 -13.92
C PRO A 91 -9.26 -2.86 -14.05
N THR A 92 -8.32 -2.15 -14.69
CA THR A 92 -6.96 -2.60 -15.01
C THR A 92 -5.89 -2.09 -14.06
N PHE A 93 -6.23 -1.22 -13.11
CA PHE A 93 -5.28 -0.76 -12.09
C PHE A 93 -4.68 -1.96 -11.34
N ALA A 94 -3.39 -1.84 -11.06
CA ALA A 94 -2.63 -2.79 -10.28
C ALA A 94 -1.62 -2.00 -9.45
N LEU A 95 -1.60 -2.19 -8.13
CA LEU A 95 -0.65 -1.57 -7.20
C LEU A 95 0.80 -1.71 -7.67
N PRO A 96 1.63 -0.67 -7.53
CA PRO A 96 3.04 -0.81 -7.80
C PRO A 96 3.69 -1.61 -6.66
N TYR A 97 4.79 -2.30 -6.94
CA TYR A 97 5.62 -2.91 -5.90
C TYR A 97 6.96 -2.18 -5.79
N TRP A 98 7.43 -2.03 -4.57
CA TRP A 98 8.77 -1.50 -4.32
C TRP A 98 9.78 -2.62 -4.58
N ASN A 99 10.53 -2.50 -5.68
CA ASN A 99 11.52 -3.49 -6.13
C ASN A 99 12.88 -3.36 -5.40
N TRP A 100 12.86 -3.38 -4.06
CA TRP A 100 14.05 -3.14 -3.21
C TRP A 100 15.09 -4.27 -3.24
N ASP A 101 14.74 -5.43 -3.79
CA ASP A 101 15.65 -6.55 -4.05
C ASP A 101 16.56 -6.32 -5.27
N HIS A 102 16.23 -5.34 -6.12
CA HIS A 102 17.05 -4.95 -7.27
C HIS A 102 17.80 -3.64 -6.99
N PRO A 103 19.09 -3.47 -7.35
CA PRO A 103 19.89 -2.27 -7.02
C PRO A 103 19.23 -0.94 -7.42
N LYS A 104 18.60 -0.89 -8.60
CA LYS A 104 17.87 0.29 -9.08
C LYS A 104 16.64 0.64 -8.22
N GLY A 105 16.10 -0.33 -7.49
CA GLY A 105 14.91 -0.17 -6.66
C GLY A 105 15.17 -0.10 -5.16
N MET A 106 16.42 -0.16 -4.70
CA MET A 106 16.75 -0.09 -3.27
C MET A 106 16.38 1.24 -2.60
N ARG A 107 16.22 2.31 -3.38
CA ARG A 107 15.85 3.64 -2.87
C ARG A 107 14.33 3.81 -2.81
N LEU A 108 13.88 4.65 -1.88
CA LEU A 108 12.48 5.08 -1.80
C LEU A 108 12.01 5.58 -3.18
N PRO A 109 10.94 5.02 -3.77
CA PRO A 109 10.49 5.46 -5.08
C PRO A 109 10.11 6.94 -5.07
N PRO A 110 10.60 7.77 -6.02
CA PRO A 110 10.42 9.22 -5.99
C PRO A 110 8.97 9.69 -5.96
N MET A 111 8.01 8.88 -6.42
CA MET A 111 6.59 9.23 -6.38
C MET A 111 6.01 9.36 -4.96
N PHE A 112 6.65 8.74 -3.96
CA PHE A 112 6.22 8.82 -2.57
C PHE A 112 6.84 10.01 -1.82
N ASP A 113 7.95 10.60 -2.28
CA ASP A 113 8.68 11.66 -1.56
C ASP A 113 8.43 13.07 -2.12
N ARG A 114 7.24 13.30 -2.69
CA ARG A 114 6.82 14.62 -3.18
C ARG A 114 5.81 15.24 -2.24
N ALA A 115 6.23 16.28 -1.51
CA ALA A 115 5.35 17.03 -0.63
C ALA A 115 4.07 17.48 -1.35
N ASN A 116 2.98 17.60 -0.59
CA ASN A 116 1.65 18.00 -1.09
C ASN A 116 1.01 17.02 -2.11
N THR A 117 1.56 15.81 -2.28
CA THR A 117 0.91 14.76 -3.07
C THR A 117 0.17 13.77 -2.17
N PRO A 118 -0.92 13.12 -2.65
CA PRO A 118 -1.66 12.14 -1.86
C PRO A 118 -0.84 10.93 -1.39
N LEU A 119 0.25 10.60 -2.09
CA LEU A 119 1.15 9.48 -1.78
C LEU A 119 2.21 9.81 -0.72
N TYR A 120 2.35 11.09 -0.36
CA TYR A 120 3.34 11.54 0.60
C TYR A 120 2.91 11.25 2.03
N ASP A 121 3.89 10.96 2.87
CA ASP A 121 3.75 10.88 4.32
C ASP A 121 4.90 11.64 4.98
N ALA A 122 4.57 12.61 5.83
CA ALA A 122 5.53 13.40 6.58
C ALA A 122 6.19 12.60 7.71
N ARG A 123 5.55 11.52 8.18
CA ARG A 123 6.01 10.67 9.29
C ARG A 123 6.96 9.56 8.82
N ARG A 124 7.93 9.91 7.98
CA ARG A 124 9.02 9.01 7.56
C ARG A 124 10.33 9.48 8.18
N ASN A 125 11.24 8.54 8.44
CA ASN A 125 12.59 8.87 8.89
C ASN A 125 13.28 9.77 7.83
N PRO A 126 13.72 11.00 8.16
CA PRO A 126 14.31 11.91 7.18
C PRO A 126 15.58 11.34 6.53
N HIS A 127 16.29 10.43 7.19
CA HIS A 127 17.49 9.79 6.63
C HIS A 127 17.19 8.93 5.40
N VAL A 128 15.95 8.41 5.24
CA VAL A 128 15.59 7.66 4.02
C VAL A 128 15.48 8.56 2.78
N ARG A 129 15.44 9.88 2.95
CA ARG A 129 15.47 10.88 1.87
C ARG A 129 16.89 11.22 1.42
N ILE A 130 17.89 10.90 2.25
CA ILE A 130 19.29 11.26 2.04
C ILE A 130 20.05 9.99 1.62
N TRP A 131 19.82 9.52 0.39
CA TRP A 131 20.70 8.56 -0.31
C TRP A 131 21.05 7.23 0.38
N VAL A 132 20.39 6.85 1.49
CA VAL A 132 20.71 5.62 2.21
C VAL A 132 20.17 4.42 1.43
N VAL A 133 21.07 3.61 0.87
CA VAL A 133 20.81 2.18 0.65
C VAL A 133 20.51 1.61 2.02
N VAL A 134 19.41 0.87 2.19
CA VAL A 134 19.11 0.17 3.43
C VAL A 134 20.29 -0.75 3.74
N ASN A 135 21.23 -0.28 4.55
CA ASN A 135 22.40 -1.05 4.94
C ASN A 135 21.93 -2.06 5.97
N CYS A 136 21.97 -3.34 5.59
CA CYS A 136 21.96 -4.42 6.57
C CYS A 136 23.29 -4.36 7.31
N HIS A 137 23.25 -3.96 8.58
CA HIS A 137 24.27 -4.32 9.56
C HIS A 137 23.83 -5.61 10.27
#